data_AF-A0A662NEN3-F1
#
_entry.id   AF-A0A662NEN3-F1
#
_cell.length_a   1.000
_cell.length_b   1.000
_cell.length_c   1.000
_cell.angle_alpha   90.00
_cell.angle_beta   90.00
_cell.angle_gamma   90.00
#
_symmetry.space_group_name_H-M   'P 1'
#
loop_
_entity.id
_entity.type
_entity.pdbx_description
1 polymer ?
#
loop_
_entity_poly.entity_id
_entity_poly.type
_entity_poly.pdbx_seq_one_letter_code
_entity_poly.pdbx_strand_id
1 'polypeptide(L)' 'MKASELGIKIGTFEHGKKNSISDVKGINVSHVAFLKALPSMAGRRLGIRTSHLYSGMDNVEAFLNSLAESLSKL' A
#
# COMPACT_ATOMS: atom_id res chain seq x y z
N MET A 1 0.04 5.67 -13.51
CA MET A 1 -0.49 6.77 -14.35
C MET A 1 -1.58 7.50 -13.57
N LYS A 2 -1.72 8.81 -13.75
CA LYS A 2 -2.75 9.65 -13.09
C LYS A 2 -3.71 10.25 -14.11
N ALA A 3 -4.86 10.70 -13.63
CA ALA A 3 -5.88 11.33 -14.47
C ALA A 3 -5.34 12.52 -15.28
N SER A 4 -4.49 13.37 -14.66
CA SER A 4 -3.90 14.53 -15.33
C SER A 4 -2.96 14.15 -16.48
N GLU A 5 -2.25 13.02 -16.37
CA GLU A 5 -1.37 12.50 -17.42
C GLU A 5 -2.16 12.00 -18.65
N LEU A 6 -3.45 11.72 -18.47
CA LEU A 6 -4.38 11.32 -19.52
C LEU A 6 -5.21 12.50 -20.07
N GLY A 7 -4.87 13.74 -19.69
CA GLY A 7 -5.59 14.94 -20.12
C GLY A 7 -6.93 15.16 -19.41
N ILE A 8 -7.25 14.38 -18.38
CA ILE A 8 -8.50 14.52 -17.62
C ILE A 8 -8.30 15.59 -16.55
N LYS A 9 -8.97 16.74 -16.71
CA LYS A 9 -8.94 17.85 -15.76
C LYS A 9 -10.01 17.66 -14.67
N ILE A 10 -9.58 17.59 -13.42
CA ILE A 10 -10.46 17.45 -12.25
C ILE A 10 -10.20 18.65 -11.34
N GLY A 11 -11.26 19.41 -11.02
CA GLY A 11 -11.16 20.64 -10.23
C GLY A 11 -10.57 21.82 -11.02
N THR A 12 -10.33 22.91 -10.30
CA THR A 12 -9.88 24.20 -10.87
C THR A 12 -8.47 24.59 -10.46
N PHE A 13 -7.93 24.00 -9.39
CA PHE A 13 -6.58 24.27 -8.91
C PHE A 13 -5.56 23.32 -9.54
N GLU A 14 -4.35 23.84 -9.75
CA GLU A 14 -3.21 23.04 -10.18
C GLU A 14 -2.78 22.04 -9.09
N HIS A 15 -2.37 20.84 -9.50
CA HIS A 15 -1.90 19.83 -8.56
C HIS A 15 -0.46 20.10 -8.11
N GLY A 16 -0.08 19.54 -6.95
CA GLY A 16 1.31 19.55 -6.48
C GLY A 16 2.28 18.85 -7.44
N LYS A 17 3.58 19.02 -7.22
CA LYS A 17 4.64 18.51 -8.12
C LYS A 17 4.56 17.00 -8.35
N LYS A 18 4.31 16.20 -7.31
CA LYS A 18 4.14 14.75 -7.40
C LYS A 18 2.68 14.37 -7.60
N ASN A 19 1.73 15.30 -7.48
CA ASN A 19 0.29 15.06 -7.46
C ASN A 19 -0.08 13.97 -6.43
N SER A 20 0.51 14.05 -5.23
CA SER A 20 0.34 13.06 -4.16
C SER A 20 0.40 13.73 -2.79
N ILE A 21 -0.09 13.04 -1.75
CA ILE A 21 -0.04 13.57 -0.38
C ILE A 21 1.39 13.88 0.12
N SER A 22 2.39 13.18 -0.43
CA SER A 22 3.82 13.42 -0.12
C SER A 22 4.39 14.73 -0.69
N ASP A 23 3.58 15.55 -1.37
CA ASP A 23 3.94 16.93 -1.73
C ASP A 23 3.92 17.87 -0.51
N VAL A 24 3.23 17.49 0.57
CA VAL A 24 3.24 18.25 1.82
C VAL A 24 4.51 17.91 2.60
N LYS A 25 5.29 18.95 2.95
CA LYS A 25 6.54 18.78 3.70
C LYS A 25 6.29 18.09 5.04
N GLY A 26 7.06 17.03 5.30
CA GLY A 26 6.94 16.22 6.52
C GLY A 26 6.05 14.98 6.39
N ILE A 27 5.35 14.79 5.27
CA ILE A 27 4.55 13.58 5.03
C ILE A 27 5.35 12.52 4.27
N ASN A 28 5.42 11.32 4.87
CA ASN A 28 5.97 10.11 4.25
C ASN A 28 4.88 9.03 4.19
N VAL A 29 4.86 8.28 3.08
CA VAL A 29 3.93 7.16 2.86
C VAL A 29 4.72 5.95 2.42
N SER A 30 4.50 4.83 3.09
CA SER A 30 5.09 3.53 2.80
C SER A 30 4.01 2.46 2.76
N HIS A 31 4.19 1.44 1.92
CA HIS A 31 3.26 0.33 1.80
C HIS A 31 3.98 -0.99 2.05
N VAL A 32 3.29 -1.92 2.70
CA VAL A 32 3.66 -3.33 2.74
C VAL A 32 2.56 -4.10 2.02
N ALA A 33 2.92 -4.81 0.96
CA ALA A 33 2.00 -5.61 0.16
C ALA A 33 2.29 -7.10 0.35
N PHE A 34 1.27 -7.87 0.75
CA PHE A 34 1.36 -9.32 0.84
C PHE A 34 0.81 -9.94 -0.45
N LEU A 35 1.71 -10.46 -1.28
CA LEU A 35 1.36 -11.20 -2.49
C LEU A 35 1.55 -12.69 -2.23
N LYS A 36 0.46 -13.42 -2.01
CA LYS A 36 0.47 -14.88 -1.99
C LYS A 36 -0.04 -15.41 -3.33
N ALA A 37 0.78 -16.23 -3.99
CA ALA A 37 0.37 -16.93 -5.20
C ALA A 37 -0.86 -17.81 -4.90
N LEU A 38 -1.90 -17.71 -5.73
CA LEU A 38 -3.02 -18.63 -5.67
C LEU A 38 -2.58 -19.96 -6.30
N PRO A 39 -2.84 -21.12 -5.67
CA PRO A 39 -2.72 -22.39 -6.38
C PRO A 39 -3.73 -22.43 -7.53
N SER A 40 -3.39 -23.11 -8.63
CA SER A 40 -4.33 -23.36 -9.73
C SER A 40 -5.61 -23.97 -9.16
N MET A 41 -6.77 -23.46 -9.59
CA MET A 41 -8.12 -23.83 -9.11
C MET A 41 -8.38 -25.35 -9.06
N ALA A 42 -7.90 -26.04 -8.02
CA ALA A 42 -8.20 -27.45 -7.76
C ALA A 42 -8.17 -27.84 -6.27
N GLY A 43 -8.19 -26.88 -5.34
CA GLY A 43 -8.17 -27.22 -3.92
C GLY A 43 -8.10 -26.01 -3.00
N ARG A 44 -9.27 -25.44 -2.73
CA ARG A 44 -9.61 -24.43 -1.69
C ARG A 44 -8.44 -23.88 -0.86
N ARG A 45 -7.87 -22.75 -1.28
CA ARG A 45 -7.19 -21.80 -0.39
C ARG A 45 -7.50 -20.39 -0.89
N LEU A 46 -8.24 -19.62 -0.09
CA LEU A 46 -8.62 -18.24 -0.40
C LEU A 46 -7.35 -17.38 -0.40
N GLY A 47 -7.07 -16.71 -1.52
CA GLY A 47 -5.96 -15.76 -1.60
C GLY A 47 -6.27 -14.52 -0.76
N ILE A 48 -5.34 -14.13 0.11
CA ILE A 48 -5.43 -12.90 0.87
C ILE A 48 -4.87 -11.76 0.00
N ARG A 49 -5.71 -10.78 -0.32
CA ARG A 49 -5.29 -9.51 -0.95
C ARG A 49 -5.66 -8.39 0.01
N THR A 50 -4.69 -7.87 0.75
CA THR A 50 -4.88 -6.73 1.64
C THR A 50 -3.75 -5.72 1.42
N SER A 51 -4.11 -4.44 1.35
CA SER A 51 -3.18 -3.33 1.31
C SER A 51 -3.52 -2.42 2.49
N HIS A 52 -2.60 -2.32 3.45
CA HIS A 52 -2.74 -1.38 4.56
C HIS A 52 -1.85 -0.16 4.31
N LEU A 53 -2.43 1.04 4.37
CA LEU A 53 -1.69 2.31 4.43
C LEU A 53 -1.41 2.64 5.89
N TYR A 54 -0.14 2.91 6.23
CA TYR A 54 0.24 3.40 7.55
C TYR A 54 1.02 4.70 7.39
N SER A 55 0.65 5.72 8.17
CA SER A 55 1.38 6.99 8.28
C SER A 55 2.02 7.08 9.67
N GLY A 56 3.35 7.22 9.72
CA GLY A 56 4.15 7.26 10.95
C GLY A 56 4.69 5.88 11.32
N MET A 57 6.00 5.69 11.20
CA MET A 57 6.64 4.39 11.45
C MET A 57 7.98 4.59 12.17
N ASP A 58 7.93 4.71 13.50
CA ASP A 58 9.12 4.61 14.36
C ASP A 58 9.45 3.14 14.73
N ASN A 59 8.62 2.17 14.31
CA ASN A 59 8.73 0.76 14.72
C ASN A 59 8.39 -0.24 13.60
N VAL A 60 8.94 -0.04 12.40
CA VAL A 60 8.79 -0.97 11.26
C VAL A 60 9.22 -2.39 11.65
N GLU A 61 10.30 -2.51 12.41
CA GLU A 61 10.93 -3.78 12.76
C GLU A 61 10.10 -4.60 13.76
N ALA A 62 9.54 -3.95 14.79
CA ALA A 62 8.63 -4.58 15.74
C ALA A 62 7.36 -5.11 15.05
N PHE A 63 6.86 -4.39 14.04
CA PHE A 63 5.71 -4.82 13.24
C PHE A 63 6.05 -6.03 12.36
N LEU A 64 7.17 -6.02 11.64
CA LEU A 64 7.60 -7.15 10.82
C LEU A 64 7.76 -8.41 11.68
N ASN A 65 8.29 -8.27 12.89
CA ASN A 65 8.44 -9.37 13.85
C ASN A 65 7.08 -9.90 14.35
N SER A 66 6.15 -9.01 14.74
CA SER A 66 4.79 -9.40 15.16
C SER A 66 4.00 -10.09 14.05
N LEU A 67 4.18 -9.65 12.80
CA LEU A 67 3.52 -10.23 11.65
C LEU A 67 4.14 -11.58 11.25
N ALA A 68 5.48 -11.71 11.30
CA ALA A 68 6.15 -13.00 11.13
C ALA A 68 5.67 -14.03 12.15
N GLU A 69 5.46 -13.60 13.39
CA GLU A 69 4.95 -14.45 14.47
C GLU A 69 3.47 -14.85 14.28
N SER A 70 2.65 -13.98 13.67
CA SER A 70 1.26 -14.31 13.35
C SER A 70 1.14 -15.26 12.15
N LEU A 71 2.04 -15.14 11.17
CA LEU A 71 2.08 -16.02 10.00
C LEU A 71 2.66 -17.41 10.28
N SER A 72 3.53 -17.56 11.28
CA SER A 72 4.06 -18.86 11.70
C SER A 72 3.05 -19.72 12.47
N LYS A 73 1.98 -19.11 12.97
CA LYS A 73 0.88 -19.78 13.69
C LYS A 73 -0.26 -20.26 12.76
N LEU A 74 -0.14 -20.06 11.44
CA LEU A 74 -1.08 -20.47 10.37
C LEU A 74 -0.57 -21.69 9.59
#